data_AF-A0AAN2PHU1-F1
#
_entry.id   AF-A0AAN2PHU1-F1
#
_cell.length_a   1.000
_cell.length_b   1.000
_cell.length_c   1.000
_cell.angle_alpha   90.00
_cell.angle_beta   90.00
_cell.angle_gamma   90.00
#
_symmetry.space_group_name_H-M   'P 1'
#
loop_
_entity.id
_entity.type
_entity.pdbx_description
1 polymer ?
#
loop_
_entity_poly.entity_id
_entity_poly.type
_entity_poly.pdbx_seq_one_letter_code
_entity_poly.pdbx_strand_id
1 'polypeptide(L)'
;MAVTLVFGLFFAIAPMNKTYALSYDNTNPYSTGCVNKSPITYETEYIYKNGVKIGYVQLKGSAYCHTAWGYLKFYSAAPYDYYANVWVDSFNGTTKRAFTSCASSGGNGWIMKGQTSCYTAQLWNLDPYNALAKAGIYSSSGALIISANTGRY
;
A
#
# COMPACT_ATOMS: atom_id res chain seq x y z
N MET A 1 -5.09 26.81 51.51
CA MET A 1 -5.66 25.58 50.92
C MET A 1 -5.70 25.79 49.42
N ALA A 2 -4.80 25.15 48.68
CA ALA A 2 -4.69 25.29 47.23
C ALA A 2 -5.59 24.25 46.55
N VAL A 3 -6.47 24.67 45.66
CA VAL A 3 -7.23 23.77 44.78
C VAL A 3 -6.75 24.03 43.36
N THR A 4 -5.79 23.22 42.92
CA THR A 4 -5.29 23.23 41.55
C THR A 4 -6.28 22.45 40.69
N LEU A 5 -7.05 23.16 39.86
CA LEU A 5 -7.93 22.57 38.85
C LEU A 5 -7.09 22.14 37.65
N VAL A 6 -6.78 20.84 37.56
CA VAL A 6 -6.14 20.24 36.39
C VAL A 6 -7.19 20.05 35.31
N PHE A 7 -7.20 20.93 34.31
CA PHE A 7 -8.02 20.78 33.12
C PHE A 7 -7.41 19.68 32.24
N GLY A 8 -7.92 18.45 32.34
CA GLY A 8 -7.56 17.37 31.43
C GLY A 8 -8.13 17.65 30.04
N LEU A 9 -7.27 17.84 29.04
CA LEU A 9 -7.69 17.81 27.63
C LEU A 9 -8.13 16.37 27.28
N PHE A 10 -9.43 16.15 27.30
CA PHE A 10 -10.02 15.00 26.62
C PHE A 10 -10.01 15.30 25.12
N PHE A 11 -9.05 14.74 24.39
CA PHE A 11 -9.17 14.62 22.93
C PHE A 11 -10.30 13.63 22.64
N ALA A 12 -11.51 14.16 22.43
CA ALA A 12 -12.59 13.38 21.85
C ALA A 12 -12.15 12.95 20.43
N ILE A 13 -11.79 11.68 20.29
CA ILE A 13 -11.63 11.03 18.99
C ILE A 13 -13.04 10.96 18.40
N ALA A 14 -13.40 11.96 17.61
CA ALA A 14 -14.66 11.93 16.88
C ALA A 14 -14.64 10.69 15.97
N PRO A 15 -15.73 9.91 15.89
CA PRO A 15 -15.80 8.83 14.92
C PRO A 15 -15.63 9.43 13.53
N MET A 16 -14.61 9.00 12.80
CA MET A 16 -14.47 9.39 11.39
C MET A 16 -15.72 8.92 10.67
N ASN A 17 -16.51 9.87 10.15
CA ASN A 17 -17.68 9.52 9.36
C ASN A 17 -17.21 8.65 8.18
N LYS A 18 -17.93 7.57 7.88
CA LYS A 18 -17.51 6.57 6.87
C LYS A 18 -17.17 7.21 5.51
N THR A 19 -17.82 8.30 5.16
CA THR A 19 -17.55 9.09 3.95
C THR A 19 -16.18 9.79 3.97
N TYR A 20 -15.75 10.33 5.12
CA TYR A 20 -14.41 10.92 5.29
C TYR A 20 -13.31 9.86 5.38
N ALA A 21 -13.62 8.68 5.89
CA ALA A 21 -12.69 7.55 5.87
C ALA A 21 -12.37 7.12 4.42
N LEU A 22 -13.39 6.97 3.57
CA LEU A 22 -13.21 6.56 2.19
C LEU A 22 -12.61 7.65 1.28
N SER A 23 -12.46 8.90 1.73
CA SER A 23 -11.87 9.96 0.90
C SER A 23 -10.39 9.75 0.58
N TYR A 24 -9.70 8.86 1.31
CA TYR A 24 -8.34 8.49 1.01
C TYR A 24 -8.21 7.49 -0.16
N ASP A 25 -9.30 6.82 -0.55
CA ASP A 25 -9.24 5.84 -1.63
C ASP A 25 -8.74 6.47 -2.93
N ASN A 26 -7.80 5.80 -3.58
CA ASN A 26 -7.16 6.22 -4.83
C ASN A 26 -6.35 7.53 -4.74
N THR A 27 -6.03 7.99 -3.53
CA THR A 27 -5.12 9.12 -3.33
C THR A 27 -3.67 8.65 -3.25
N ASN A 28 -2.72 9.54 -3.56
CA ASN A 28 -1.30 9.23 -3.42
C ASN A 28 -0.88 9.26 -1.93
N PRO A 29 -0.31 8.19 -1.36
CA PRO A 29 0.09 8.14 0.05
C PRO A 29 1.20 9.13 0.42
N TYR A 30 2.02 9.55 -0.55
CA TYR A 30 3.07 10.55 -0.37
C TYR A 30 2.48 11.97 -0.38
N SER A 31 1.58 12.27 -1.32
CA SER A 31 0.95 13.60 -1.42
C SER A 31 0.00 13.88 -0.24
N THR A 32 -0.68 12.87 0.29
CA THR A 32 -1.52 13.00 1.50
C THR A 32 -0.69 13.02 2.80
N GLY A 33 0.60 12.68 2.72
CA GLY A 33 1.50 12.57 3.87
C GLY A 33 1.28 11.33 4.74
N CYS A 34 0.35 10.43 4.39
CA CYS A 34 0.08 9.21 5.15
C CYS A 34 1.30 8.30 5.26
N VAL A 35 2.19 8.31 4.27
CA VAL A 35 3.48 7.59 4.31
C VAL A 35 4.36 7.96 5.53
N ASN A 36 4.18 9.15 6.12
CA ASN A 36 4.98 9.63 7.23
C ASN A 36 4.23 9.64 8.58
N LYS A 37 2.90 9.44 8.57
CA LYS A 37 2.07 9.47 9.78
C LYS A 37 1.85 8.06 10.30
N SER A 38 2.56 7.69 11.36
CA SER A 38 2.51 6.35 11.95
C SER A 38 2.63 5.22 10.90
N PRO A 39 3.74 5.19 10.13
CA PRO A 39 3.92 4.23 9.05
C PRO A 39 3.98 2.81 9.58
N ILE A 40 3.36 1.89 8.84
CA ILE A 40 3.35 0.46 9.14
C ILE A 40 3.66 -0.35 7.88
N THR A 41 4.27 -1.51 8.07
CA THR A 41 4.40 -2.56 7.06
C THR A 41 3.65 -3.76 7.61
N TYR A 42 2.49 -4.06 7.03
CA TYR A 42 1.66 -5.18 7.46
C TYR A 42 2.34 -6.51 7.16
N GLU A 43 2.88 -6.65 5.95
CA GLU A 43 3.63 -7.85 5.54
C GLU A 43 4.64 -7.50 4.44
N THR A 44 5.71 -8.32 4.38
CA THR A 44 6.68 -8.34 3.28
C THR A 44 6.75 -9.74 2.71
N GLU A 45 6.55 -9.88 1.40
CA GLU A 45 6.78 -11.12 0.67
C GLU A 45 7.99 -10.95 -0.26
N TYR A 46 8.94 -11.89 -0.19
CA TYR A 46 10.17 -11.82 -0.97
C TYR A 46 10.03 -12.51 -2.32
N ILE A 47 10.63 -11.89 -3.34
CA ILE A 47 10.53 -12.35 -4.73
C ILE A 47 11.85 -13.03 -5.09
N TYR A 48 11.73 -14.27 -5.60
CA TYR A 48 12.87 -15.05 -6.05
C TYR A 48 12.77 -15.37 -7.54
N LYS A 49 13.92 -15.35 -8.23
CA LYS A 49 14.07 -15.82 -9.60
C LYS A 49 15.25 -16.78 -9.65
N ASN A 50 15.01 -18.04 -10.03
CA ASN A 50 16.03 -19.09 -10.06
C ASN A 50 16.79 -19.23 -8.72
N GLY A 51 16.07 -19.18 -7.60
CA GLY A 51 16.65 -19.26 -6.25
C GLY A 51 17.34 -17.99 -5.74
N VAL A 52 17.51 -16.97 -6.59
CA VAL A 52 18.10 -15.68 -6.20
C VAL A 52 17.00 -14.71 -5.77
N LYS A 53 17.15 -14.10 -4.60
CA LYS A 53 16.25 -13.04 -4.12
C LYS A 53 16.46 -11.77 -4.96
N ILE A 54 15.44 -11.33 -5.68
CA ILE A 54 15.53 -10.19 -6.61
C ILE A 54 14.82 -8.93 -6.10
N GLY A 55 13.96 -9.07 -5.09
CA GLY A 55 13.19 -7.95 -4.54
C GLY A 55 12.15 -8.42 -3.53
N TYR A 56 11.19 -7.56 -3.24
CA TYR A 56 10.08 -7.83 -2.34
C TYR A 56 8.85 -6.98 -2.69
N VAL A 57 7.68 -7.50 -2.34
CA VAL A 57 6.43 -6.75 -2.29
C VAL A 57 6.03 -6.55 -0.83
N GLN A 58 5.52 -5.37 -0.51
CA GLN A 58 5.03 -5.00 0.82
C GLN A 58 3.61 -4.49 0.73
N LEU A 59 2.79 -4.91 1.70
CA LEU A 59 1.59 -4.17 2.07
C LEU A 59 1.98 -3.15 3.12
N LYS A 60 2.11 -1.88 2.69
CA LYS A 60 2.41 -0.76 3.57
C LYS A 60 1.12 -0.09 4.00
N GLY A 61 1.19 0.70 5.06
CA GLY A 61 0.05 1.46 5.53
C GLY A 61 0.41 2.61 6.46
N SER A 62 -0.64 3.25 6.95
CA SER A 62 -0.58 4.28 7.99
C SER A 62 -1.61 3.95 9.07
N ALA A 63 -1.14 3.74 10.30
CA ALA A 63 -2.05 3.54 11.43
C ALA A 63 -2.86 4.81 11.76
N TYR A 64 -2.35 5.99 11.37
CA TYR A 64 -3.02 7.28 11.58
C TYR A 64 -4.09 7.56 10.51
N CYS A 65 -3.76 7.36 9.23
CA CYS A 65 -4.71 7.55 8.14
C CYS A 65 -5.65 6.35 7.97
N HIS A 66 -5.33 5.22 8.59
CA HIS A 66 -5.98 3.92 8.40
C HIS A 66 -6.06 3.51 6.93
N THR A 67 -4.93 3.61 6.24
CA THR A 67 -4.82 3.27 4.82
C THR A 67 -3.79 2.17 4.61
N ALA A 68 -3.92 1.46 3.49
CA ALA A 68 -2.95 0.52 2.98
C ALA A 68 -2.63 0.78 1.50
N TRP A 69 -1.40 0.51 1.09
CA TRP A 69 -0.95 0.58 -0.30
C TRP A 69 0.14 -0.46 -0.57
N GLY A 70 0.27 -0.85 -1.84
CA GLY A 70 1.27 -1.81 -2.28
C GLY A 70 2.57 -1.08 -2.56
N TYR A 71 3.69 -1.69 -2.20
CA TYR A 71 5.02 -1.21 -2.54
C TYR A 71 5.88 -2.37 -3.03
N LEU A 72 6.40 -2.24 -4.25
CA LEU A 72 7.29 -3.21 -4.86
C LEU A 72 8.68 -2.59 -4.97
N LYS A 73 9.71 -3.34 -4.57
CA LYS A 73 11.11 -2.93 -4.69
C LYS A 73 11.98 -4.09 -5.18
N PHE A 74 12.76 -3.84 -6.20
CA PHE A 74 13.86 -4.69 -6.65
C PHE A 74 15.20 -4.19 -6.13
N TYR A 75 16.14 -5.12 -5.99
CA TYR A 75 17.53 -4.82 -5.61
C TYR A 75 18.36 -4.31 -6.79
N SER A 76 17.95 -4.64 -8.02
CA SER A 76 18.57 -4.18 -9.26
C SER A 76 17.55 -3.42 -10.11
N ALA A 77 18.03 -2.49 -10.93
CA ALA A 77 17.20 -1.74 -11.84
C ALA A 77 16.52 -2.64 -12.88
N ALA A 78 15.29 -2.30 -13.25
CA ALA A 78 14.53 -3.02 -14.25
C ALA A 78 15.25 -2.99 -15.61
N PRO A 79 15.38 -4.14 -16.29
CA PRO A 79 16.15 -4.23 -17.54
C PRO A 79 15.43 -3.64 -18.75
N TYR A 80 14.10 -3.54 -18.72
CA TYR A 80 13.25 -3.03 -19.80
C TYR A 80 11.99 -2.37 -19.24
N ASP A 81 11.22 -1.73 -20.12
CA ASP A 81 9.98 -1.04 -19.79
C ASP A 81 8.83 -2.01 -19.49
N TYR A 82 7.86 -1.55 -18.70
CA TYR A 82 6.73 -2.38 -18.23
C TYR A 82 7.16 -3.66 -17.50
N TYR A 83 8.30 -3.61 -16.80
CA TYR A 83 8.91 -4.78 -16.17
C TYR A 83 8.05 -5.36 -15.06
N ALA A 84 7.43 -4.51 -14.25
CA ALA A 84 6.61 -4.96 -13.14
C ALA A 84 5.56 -3.95 -12.73
N ASN A 85 4.55 -4.46 -12.02
CA ASN A 85 3.49 -3.69 -11.40
C ASN A 85 3.15 -4.30 -10.04
N VAL A 86 2.60 -3.49 -9.14
CA VAL A 86 1.96 -3.98 -7.91
C VAL A 86 0.51 -3.49 -7.88
N TRP A 87 -0.34 -4.33 -7.31
CA TRP A 87 -1.75 -4.08 -7.08
C TRP A 87 -2.07 -4.20 -5.60
N VAL A 88 -3.12 -3.52 -5.19
CA VAL A 88 -3.79 -3.75 -3.91
C VAL A 88 -5.23 -4.10 -4.16
N ASP A 89 -5.67 -5.21 -3.57
CA ASP A 89 -7.08 -5.54 -3.44
C ASP A 89 -7.53 -5.17 -2.02
N SER A 90 -8.57 -4.35 -1.91
CA SER A 90 -9.27 -4.08 -0.65
C SER A 90 -10.59 -4.83 -0.63
N PHE A 91 -11.00 -5.27 0.55
CA PHE A 91 -12.16 -6.11 0.74
C PHE A 91 -12.98 -5.67 1.94
N ASN A 92 -14.24 -6.10 1.98
CA ASN A 92 -15.12 -6.05 3.14
C ASN A 92 -15.62 -7.48 3.40
N GLY A 93 -15.16 -8.13 4.47
CA GLY A 93 -15.48 -9.54 4.73
C GLY A 93 -14.86 -10.49 3.70
N THR A 94 -15.64 -11.05 2.76
CA THR A 94 -15.09 -11.86 1.64
C THR A 94 -15.23 -11.17 0.29
N THR A 95 -15.94 -10.03 0.25
CA THR A 95 -16.25 -9.30 -0.97
C THR A 95 -15.14 -8.31 -1.29
N LYS A 96 -14.60 -8.37 -2.52
CA LYS A 96 -13.67 -7.36 -3.02
C LYS A 96 -14.42 -6.03 -3.17
N ARG A 97 -13.88 -4.98 -2.55
CA ARG A 97 -14.47 -3.63 -2.49
C ARG A 97 -13.84 -2.70 -3.52
N ALA A 98 -12.52 -2.69 -3.55
CA ALA A 98 -11.75 -1.76 -4.35
C ALA A 98 -10.45 -2.41 -4.82
N PHE A 99 -9.88 -1.82 -5.84
CA PHE A 99 -8.61 -2.24 -6.40
C PHE A 99 -7.88 -1.04 -6.97
N THR A 100 -6.56 -1.03 -6.80
CA THR A 100 -5.68 -0.04 -7.39
C THR A 100 -4.34 -0.67 -7.75
N SER A 101 -3.58 0.00 -8.61
CA SER A 101 -2.28 -0.45 -9.10
C SER A 101 -1.27 0.68 -9.08
N CYS A 102 0.00 0.39 -9.36
CA CYS A 102 0.96 1.47 -9.59
C CYS A 102 0.55 2.37 -10.75
N ALA A 103 -0.10 1.80 -11.77
CA ALA A 103 -0.56 2.54 -12.96
C ALA A 103 -1.86 3.33 -12.73
N SER A 104 -2.54 3.12 -11.62
CA SER A 104 -3.77 3.84 -11.29
C SER A 104 -3.46 5.27 -10.88
N SER A 105 -4.47 6.15 -11.00
CA SER A 105 -4.39 7.49 -10.41
C SER A 105 -4.08 7.37 -8.91
N GLY A 106 -3.08 8.12 -8.44
CA GLY A 106 -2.54 8.04 -7.08
C GLY A 106 -1.33 7.12 -6.90
N GLY A 107 -1.04 6.23 -7.86
CA GLY A 107 0.21 5.48 -7.94
C GLY A 107 1.33 6.26 -8.67
N ASN A 108 2.48 5.62 -8.87
CA ASN A 108 3.64 6.22 -9.58
C ASN A 108 4.03 5.55 -10.90
N GLY A 109 3.14 4.76 -11.49
CA GLY A 109 3.34 4.08 -12.76
C GLY A 109 4.01 2.71 -12.64
N TRP A 110 4.01 1.97 -13.75
CA TRP A 110 4.74 0.72 -13.87
C TRP A 110 6.23 0.92 -13.58
N ILE A 111 6.92 -0.14 -13.15
CA ILE A 111 8.37 -0.13 -13.08
C ILE A 111 8.92 -0.17 -14.51
N MET A 112 9.42 0.96 -14.97
CA MET A 112 10.04 1.16 -16.28
C MET A 112 11.54 0.86 -16.23
N LYS A 113 12.19 0.80 -17.40
CA LYS A 113 13.63 0.56 -17.48
C LYS A 113 14.40 1.53 -16.59
N GLY A 114 15.38 1.00 -15.85
CA GLY A 114 16.21 1.80 -14.93
C GLY A 114 15.56 2.07 -13.56
N GLN A 115 14.26 1.86 -13.40
CA GLN A 115 13.58 2.02 -12.11
C GLN A 115 13.70 0.76 -11.26
N THR A 116 13.54 0.90 -9.95
CA THR A 116 13.64 -0.23 -9.01
C THR A 116 12.36 -0.44 -8.21
N SER A 117 11.38 0.45 -8.29
CA SER A 117 10.22 0.37 -7.41
C SER A 117 9.00 1.08 -7.97
N CYS A 118 7.83 0.59 -7.58
CA CYS A 118 6.58 1.31 -7.74
C CYS A 118 5.70 1.13 -6.50
N TYR A 119 4.72 2.01 -6.35
CA TYR A 119 3.71 1.97 -5.32
C TYR A 119 2.34 2.26 -5.90
N THR A 120 1.32 1.67 -5.29
CA THR A 120 -0.07 1.94 -5.63
C THR A 120 -0.58 3.20 -4.96
N ALA A 121 -1.73 3.70 -5.41
CA ALA A 121 -2.54 4.57 -4.57
C ALA A 121 -2.91 3.87 -3.25
N GLN A 122 -3.33 4.65 -2.26
CA GLN A 122 -3.78 4.10 -0.99
C GLN A 122 -5.28 3.81 -0.98
N LEU A 123 -5.67 2.81 -0.20
CA LEU A 123 -7.05 2.43 0.06
C LEU A 123 -7.30 2.40 1.55
N TRP A 124 -8.52 2.72 1.97
CA TRP A 124 -8.94 2.62 3.36
C TRP A 124 -8.84 1.17 3.88
N ASN A 125 -8.28 1.02 5.07
CA ASN A 125 -7.87 -0.24 5.69
C ASN A 125 -8.09 -0.24 7.23
N LEU A 126 -9.34 0.02 7.65
CA LEU A 126 -9.81 -0.19 9.02
C LEU A 126 -11.04 -1.09 9.00
N ASP A 127 -11.22 -1.91 10.03
CA ASP A 127 -12.38 -2.78 10.20
C ASP A 127 -13.70 -2.13 9.73
N PRO A 128 -14.50 -2.81 8.88
CA PRO A 128 -14.37 -4.21 8.43
C PRO A 128 -13.47 -4.39 7.19
N TYR A 129 -12.70 -3.37 6.82
CA TYR A 129 -11.87 -3.37 5.63
C TYR A 129 -10.46 -3.87 5.90
N ASN A 130 -9.96 -4.67 4.96
CA ASN A 130 -8.60 -5.19 4.95
C ASN A 130 -8.10 -5.28 3.50
N ALA A 131 -6.80 -5.44 3.33
CA ALA A 131 -6.14 -5.37 2.04
C ALA A 131 -5.02 -6.40 1.91
N LEU A 132 -4.63 -6.69 0.66
CA LEU A 132 -3.43 -7.45 0.36
C LEU A 132 -2.75 -6.87 -0.89
N ALA A 133 -1.42 -6.99 -0.95
CA ALA A 133 -0.62 -6.54 -2.08
C ALA A 133 -0.25 -7.72 -2.99
N LYS A 134 -0.30 -7.51 -4.30
CA LYS A 134 0.05 -8.48 -5.34
C LYS A 134 1.06 -7.87 -6.29
N ALA A 135 2.18 -8.52 -6.53
CA ALA A 135 3.17 -8.10 -7.51
C ALA A 135 3.18 -9.04 -8.71
N GLY A 136 3.43 -8.47 -9.89
CA GLY A 136 3.59 -9.20 -11.14
C GLY A 136 4.83 -8.70 -11.85
N ILE A 137 5.71 -9.62 -12.22
CA ILE A 137 6.89 -9.36 -13.06
C ILE A 137 6.65 -9.99 -14.42
N TYR A 138 6.93 -9.22 -15.46
CA TYR A 138 6.63 -9.56 -16.83
C TYR A 138 7.92 -9.77 -17.62
N SER A 139 7.88 -10.65 -18.61
CA SER A 139 8.90 -10.74 -19.65
C SER A 139 8.87 -9.49 -20.54
N SER A 140 9.90 -9.30 -21.36
CA SER A 140 9.92 -8.23 -22.37
C SER A 140 8.83 -8.39 -23.45
N SER A 141 8.24 -9.57 -23.58
CA SER A 141 7.08 -9.84 -24.44
C SER A 141 5.73 -9.57 -23.76
N GLY A 142 5.74 -9.15 -22.48
CA GLY A 142 4.52 -8.87 -21.71
C GLY A 142 3.88 -10.09 -21.04
N ALA A 143 4.52 -11.26 -21.07
CA ALA A 143 4.01 -12.44 -20.38
C ALA A 143 4.34 -12.36 -18.88
N LEU A 144 3.37 -12.66 -18.00
CA LEU A 144 3.62 -12.76 -16.56
C LEU A 144 4.54 -13.96 -16.30
N ILE A 145 5.68 -13.72 -15.65
CA ILE A 145 6.68 -14.77 -15.37
C ILE A 145 6.85 -15.07 -13.88
N ILE A 146 6.56 -14.11 -13.01
CA ILE A 146 6.63 -14.27 -11.55
C ILE A 146 5.50 -13.48 -10.92
N SER A 147 4.83 -14.07 -9.94
CA SER A 147 3.89 -13.38 -9.05
C SER A 147 4.30 -13.59 -7.59
N ALA A 148 3.97 -12.60 -6.76
CA ALA A 148 4.19 -12.66 -5.32
C ALA A 148 3.06 -11.90 -4.63
N ASN A 149 2.51 -12.43 -3.55
CA ASN A 149 1.39 -11.82 -2.84
C ASN A 149 1.68 -11.80 -1.35
N THR A 150 1.28 -10.74 -0.69
CA THR A 150 1.19 -10.76 0.77
C THR A 150 -0.07 -11.50 1.23
N GLY A 151 -0.11 -11.85 2.51
CA GLY A 151 -1.33 -12.07 3.27
C GLY A 151 -2.25 -10.84 3.30
N ARG A 152 -3.42 -11.03 3.89
CA ARG A 152 -4.51 -10.04 3.96
C ARG A 152 -4.63 -9.48 5.37
N TYR A 153 -4.62 -8.14 5.51
CA TYR A 153 -4.55 -7.41 6.78
C TYR A 153 -5.47 -6.21 6.84
#